data_AF-X1IAV2-F1
#
_entry.id   AF-X1IAV2-F1
#
_cell.length_a   1.000
_cell.length_b   1.000
_cell.length_c   1.000
_cell.angle_alpha   90.00
_cell.angle_beta   90.00
_cell.angle_gamma   90.00
#
_symmetry.space_group_name_H-M   'P 1'
#
loop_
_entity.id
_entity.type
_entity.pdbx_description
1 polymer ?
#
loop_
_entity_poly.entity_id
_entity_poly.type
_entity_poly.pdbx_seq_one_letter_code
_entity_poly.pdbx_strand_id
1 'polypeptide(L)'
;EDNSWRRVVMRFHFDKRESNGMQKEPIYHLQVGGRYRTENENCWIHDNIDIPKFPYHPMDIILLSEFILINFFPKESKELREKPEWRSLVRKCQELFLKPYYQICITYFEDNSETLLGKLTSSP
;
A
#
# COMPACT_ATOMS: atom_id res chain seq x y z
N GLU A 1 15.34 -19.41 -27.65
CA GLU A 1 15.16 -20.32 -26.50
C GLU A 1 13.71 -20.28 -26.08
N ASP A 2 13.07 -21.45 -25.97
CA ASP A 2 11.70 -21.55 -25.49
C ASP A 2 11.66 -21.20 -23.99
N ASN A 3 11.11 -20.02 -23.69
CA ASN A 3 10.98 -19.48 -22.33
C ASN A 3 9.65 -19.91 -21.67
N SER A 4 8.98 -20.96 -22.17
CA SER A 4 7.68 -21.44 -21.70
C SER A 4 7.58 -21.72 -20.19
N TRP A 5 8.72 -21.95 -19.52
CA TRP A 5 8.79 -22.18 -18.06
C TRP A 5 9.02 -20.90 -17.23
N ARG A 6 9.40 -19.78 -17.86
CA ARG A 6 9.65 -18.53 -17.15
C ARG A 6 8.32 -17.82 -16.88
N ARG A 7 8.09 -17.53 -15.61
CA ARG A 7 6.88 -16.89 -15.13
C ARG A 7 7.22 -15.79 -14.13
N VAL A 8 6.65 -14.61 -14.32
CA VAL A 8 6.65 -13.56 -13.31
C VAL A 8 5.70 -13.98 -12.18
N VAL A 9 6.24 -14.20 -10.99
CA VAL A 9 5.47 -14.58 -9.80
C VAL A 9 4.77 -13.35 -9.20
N MET A 10 5.47 -12.21 -9.15
CA MET A 10 4.96 -10.99 -8.53
C MET A 10 5.65 -9.76 -9.12
N ARG A 11 4.90 -8.67 -9.27
CA ARG A 11 5.38 -7.37 -9.72
C ARG A 11 5.07 -6.32 -8.67
N PHE A 12 5.99 -5.38 -8.49
CA PHE A 12 5.79 -4.21 -7.66
C PHE A 12 6.06 -2.95 -8.49
N HIS A 13 5.18 -1.96 -8.36
CA HIS A 13 5.38 -0.61 -8.86
C HIS A 13 5.80 0.30 -7.71
N PHE A 14 6.92 0.99 -7.91
CA PHE A 14 7.44 2.01 -7.01
C PHE A 14 7.42 3.34 -7.76
N ASP A 15 6.47 4.19 -7.44
CA ASP A 15 6.31 5.50 -8.07
C ASP A 15 6.36 6.61 -7.03
N LYS A 16 6.66 7.81 -7.52
CA LYS A 16 6.60 9.04 -6.74
C LYS A 16 5.38 9.80 -7.22
N ARG A 17 4.56 10.28 -6.28
CA ARG A 17 3.40 11.11 -6.62
C ARG A 17 3.82 12.46 -7.20
N GLU A 18 2.99 12.97 -8.11
CA GLU A 18 3.01 14.37 -8.55
C GLU A 18 2.61 15.28 -7.37
N SER A 19 3.37 16.34 -7.11
CA SER A 19 3.13 17.20 -5.95
C SER A 19 2.00 18.21 -6.20
N ASN A 20 0.75 17.75 -6.16
CA ASN A 20 -0.44 18.61 -6.24
C ASN A 20 -1.00 19.02 -4.85
N GLY A 21 -0.28 18.70 -3.77
CA GLY A 21 -0.32 19.43 -2.50
C GLY A 21 -1.53 19.22 -1.57
N MET A 22 -2.64 18.64 -2.05
CA MET A 22 -3.86 18.53 -1.24
C MET A 22 -3.99 17.22 -0.46
N GLN A 23 -3.34 16.13 -0.88
CA GLN A 23 -3.57 14.81 -0.31
C GLN A 23 -2.52 14.41 0.73
N LYS A 24 -2.98 13.94 1.88
CA LYS A 24 -2.16 13.39 2.99
C LYS A 24 -1.87 11.91 2.74
N GLU A 25 -1.11 11.64 1.69
CA GLU A 25 -0.63 10.30 1.35
C GLU A 25 0.90 10.30 1.26
N PRO A 26 1.55 9.12 1.39
CA PRO A 26 2.98 8.98 1.18
C PRO A 26 3.42 9.55 -0.17
N ILE A 27 4.59 10.18 -0.21
CA ILE A 27 5.15 10.73 -1.46
C ILE A 27 5.55 9.61 -2.43
N TYR A 28 5.91 8.46 -1.88
CA TYR A 28 6.31 7.27 -2.63
C TYR A 28 5.30 6.17 -2.37
N HIS A 29 4.85 5.50 -3.43
CA HIS A 29 3.89 4.43 -3.36
C HIS A 29 4.55 3.09 -3.68
N LEU A 30 3.94 2.02 -3.15
CA LEU A 30 4.25 0.64 -3.49
C LEU A 30 2.94 -0.06 -3.84
N GLN A 31 2.78 -0.44 -5.11
CA GLN A 31 1.61 -1.19 -5.59
C GLN A 31 2.01 -2.59 -6.04
N VAL A 32 1.22 -3.60 -5.66
CA VAL A 32 1.35 -4.97 -6.19
C VAL A 32 0.64 -5.04 -7.55
N GLY A 33 1.31 -5.62 -8.54
CA GLY A 33 0.81 -5.70 -9.92
C GLY A 33 1.51 -4.72 -10.86
N GLY A 34 0.89 -4.47 -12.02
CA GLY A 34 1.42 -3.58 -13.05
C GLY A 34 1.42 -4.21 -14.45
N ARG A 35 1.52 -3.36 -15.48
CA ARG A 35 1.52 -3.75 -16.90
C ARG A 35 2.66 -4.70 -17.28
N TYR A 36 2.39 -5.63 -18.19
CA TYR A 36 3.44 -6.41 -18.86
C TYR A 36 4.47 -5.49 -19.52
N ARG A 37 5.75 -5.82 -19.38
CA ARG A 37 6.81 -5.19 -20.21
C ARG A 37 6.95 -5.88 -21.55
N THR A 38 6.59 -7.17 -21.62
CA THR A 38 6.62 -7.99 -22.84
C THR A 38 5.52 -9.05 -22.75
N GLU A 39 5.01 -9.51 -23.89
CA GLU A 39 3.90 -10.48 -23.99
C GLU A 39 4.21 -11.87 -23.40
N ASN A 40 5.49 -12.18 -23.11
CA ASN A 40 5.96 -13.50 -22.70
C ASN A 40 6.28 -13.62 -21.20
N GLU A 41 5.78 -12.72 -20.35
CA GLU A 41 6.06 -12.71 -18.91
C GLU A 41 5.21 -13.71 -18.10
N ASN A 42 4.13 -14.23 -18.67
CA ASN A 42 3.26 -15.26 -18.07
C ASN A 42 2.79 -14.97 -16.64
N CYS A 43 2.61 -13.69 -16.25
CA CYS A 43 2.37 -13.32 -14.85
C CYS A 43 1.13 -14.00 -14.26
N TRP A 44 1.18 -14.34 -12.96
CA TRP A 44 0.01 -14.82 -12.22
C TRP A 44 -1.11 -13.79 -12.12
N ILE A 45 -0.78 -12.50 -12.18
CA ILE A 45 -1.72 -11.40 -12.10
C ILE A 45 -2.05 -10.95 -13.53
N HIS A 46 -3.34 -10.96 -13.88
CA HIS A 46 -3.87 -10.61 -15.20
C HIS A 46 -3.76 -9.10 -15.48
N ASP A 47 -3.55 -8.69 -16.74
CA ASP A 47 -3.44 -7.27 -17.15
C ASP A 47 -4.60 -6.38 -16.73
N ASN A 48 -5.82 -6.87 -16.83
CA ASN A 48 -7.01 -6.14 -16.35
C ASN A 48 -7.02 -5.92 -14.82
N ILE A 49 -6.08 -6.53 -14.08
CA ILE A 49 -5.81 -6.29 -12.64
C ILE A 49 -4.63 -5.30 -12.51
N ASP A 50 -4.36 -4.46 -13.51
CA ASP A 50 -3.45 -3.30 -13.40
C ASP A 50 -3.97 -2.29 -12.36
N ILE A 51 -5.28 -2.36 -12.03
CA ILE A 51 -6.02 -1.35 -11.26
C ILE A 51 -7.13 -1.96 -10.38
N PRO A 52 -6.83 -2.89 -9.47
CA PRO A 52 -7.34 -2.68 -8.15
C PRO A 52 -6.16 -2.23 -7.33
N LYS A 53 -6.07 -0.91 -7.15
CA LYS A 53 -5.66 -0.41 -5.85
C LYS A 53 -6.69 -1.01 -4.90
N PHE A 54 -6.43 -2.21 -4.36
CA PHE A 54 -7.13 -2.63 -3.17
C PHE A 54 -7.01 -1.45 -2.22
N PRO A 55 -8.12 -0.90 -1.70
CA PRO A 55 -8.04 0.23 -0.78
C PRO A 55 -7.38 -0.28 0.49
N TYR A 56 -6.05 -0.26 0.42
CA TYR A 56 -5.14 -0.50 1.49
C TYR A 56 -4.87 0.86 2.10
N HIS A 57 -4.78 0.90 3.42
CA HIS A 57 -4.46 2.13 4.08
C HIS A 57 -3.09 2.65 3.59
N PRO A 58 -2.90 3.97 3.53
CA PRO A 58 -1.62 4.54 3.11
C PRO A 58 -0.47 4.03 3.99
N MET A 59 0.59 3.53 3.36
CA MET A 59 1.79 3.04 4.04
C MET A 59 3.00 3.83 3.58
N ASP A 60 3.66 4.53 4.51
CA ASP A 60 5.00 5.05 4.26
C ASP A 60 6.06 3.98 4.52
N ILE A 61 7.34 4.34 4.29
CA ILE A 61 8.46 3.41 4.48
C ILE A 61 8.60 2.91 5.92
N ILE A 62 8.19 3.71 6.92
CA ILE A 62 8.27 3.34 8.33
C ILE A 62 7.20 2.30 8.65
N LEU A 63 5.96 2.54 8.24
CA LEU A 63 4.85 1.61 8.45
C LEU A 63 5.08 0.31 7.67
N LEU A 64 5.61 0.39 6.45
CA LEU A 64 6.00 -0.79 5.67
C LEU A 64 7.12 -1.58 6.36
N SER A 65 8.12 -0.90 6.92
CA SER A 65 9.19 -1.54 7.67
C SER A 65 8.65 -2.25 8.91
N GLU A 66 7.74 -1.61 9.65
CA GLU A 66 7.08 -2.25 10.79
C GLU A 66 6.30 -3.49 10.38
N PHE A 67 5.53 -3.41 9.29
CA PHE A 67 4.81 -4.56 8.73
C PHE A 67 5.74 -5.72 8.39
N ILE A 68 6.85 -5.47 7.68
CA ILE A 68 7.83 -6.50 7.33
C ILE A 68 8.43 -7.13 8.58
N LEU A 69 8.84 -6.31 9.56
CA LEU A 69 9.43 -6.80 10.80
C LEU A 69 8.46 -7.69 11.57
N ILE A 70 7.20 -7.28 11.73
CA ILE A 70 6.20 -8.09 12.46
C ILE A 70 5.98 -9.45 11.81
N ASN A 71 5.95 -9.52 10.47
CA ASN A 71 5.60 -10.76 9.75
C ASN A 71 6.80 -11.69 9.55
N PHE A 72 8.01 -11.16 9.35
CA PHE A 72 9.17 -11.96 8.94
C PHE A 72 10.28 -12.02 10.00
N PHE A 73 10.28 -11.11 10.98
CA PHE A 73 11.31 -11.00 12.02
C PHE A 73 10.66 -10.79 13.40
N PRO A 74 9.79 -11.71 13.87
CA PRO A 74 8.91 -11.46 15.02
C PRO A 74 9.66 -11.20 16.33
N LYS A 75 10.85 -11.80 16.52
CA LYS A 75 11.68 -11.59 17.70
C LYS A 75 12.30 -10.19 17.68
N GLU A 76 12.97 -9.83 16.59
CA GLU A 76 13.61 -8.53 16.38
C GLU A 76 12.57 -7.41 16.39
N SER A 77 11.39 -7.65 15.80
CA SER A 77 10.25 -6.75 15.84
C SER A 77 9.79 -6.47 17.26
N LYS A 78 9.71 -7.50 18.11
CA LYS A 78 9.34 -7.31 19.53
C LYS A 78 10.38 -6.44 20.24
N GLU A 79 11.67 -6.77 20.11
CA GLU A 79 12.77 -6.01 20.72
C GLU A 79 12.80 -4.56 20.22
N LEU A 80 12.55 -4.34 18.92
CA LEU A 80 12.52 -3.00 18.34
C LEU A 80 11.29 -2.20 18.81
N ARG A 81 10.11 -2.83 18.89
CA ARG A 81 8.89 -2.18 19.38
C ARG A 81 8.90 -1.88 20.88
N GLU A 82 9.82 -2.44 21.64
CA GLU A 82 10.07 -2.03 23.03
C GLU A 82 10.84 -0.71 23.11
N LYS A 83 11.56 -0.31 22.04
CA LYS A 83 12.33 0.95 22.01
C LYS A 83 11.41 2.18 21.87
N PRO A 84 11.49 3.18 22.78
CA PRO A 84 10.65 4.37 22.72
C PRO A 84 10.76 5.16 21.41
N GLU A 85 11.94 5.22 20.82
CA GLU A 85 12.24 5.96 19.59
C GLU A 85 11.50 5.36 18.41
N TRP A 86 11.54 4.03 18.27
CA TRP A 86 10.83 3.32 17.20
C TRP A 86 9.31 3.50 17.34
N ARG A 87 8.77 3.30 18.55
CA ARG A 87 7.33 3.50 18.80
C ARG A 87 6.90 4.92 18.50
N SER A 88 7.69 5.92 18.90
CA SER A 88 7.36 7.33 18.64
C SER A 88 7.34 7.62 17.14
N LEU A 89 8.31 7.10 16.40
CA LEU A 89 8.39 7.25 14.96
C LEU A 89 7.19 6.61 14.25
N VAL A 90 6.91 5.34 14.56
CA VAL A 90 5.73 4.62 14.04
C VAL A 90 4.45 5.38 14.34
N ARG A 91 4.23 5.78 15.60
CA ARG A 91 2.99 6.49 16.01
C ARG A 91 2.83 7.81 15.26
N LYS A 92 3.91 8.55 15.04
CA LYS A 92 3.89 9.78 14.24
C LYS A 92 3.42 9.50 12.81
N CYS A 93 3.92 8.44 12.17
CA CYS A 93 3.47 8.04 10.83
C CYS A 93 2.01 7.59 10.83
N GLN A 94 1.57 6.85 11.84
CA GLN A 94 0.17 6.46 12.03
C GLN A 94 -0.75 7.68 12.17
N GLU A 95 -0.35 8.69 12.94
CA GLU A 95 -1.12 9.93 13.12
C GLU A 95 -1.20 10.76 11.83
N LEU A 96 -0.14 10.79 11.03
CA LEU A 96 -0.10 11.54 9.78
C LEU A 96 -0.91 10.90 8.65
N PHE A 97 -0.89 9.56 8.54
CA PHE A 97 -1.44 8.85 7.38
C PHE A 97 -2.62 7.94 7.72
N LEU A 98 -2.49 7.08 8.74
CA LEU A 98 -3.52 6.09 9.05
C LEU A 98 -4.76 6.71 9.70
N LYS A 99 -4.55 7.60 10.67
CA LYS A 99 -5.64 8.28 11.38
C LYS A 99 -6.60 9.01 10.44
N PRO A 100 -6.14 9.91 9.54
CA PRO A 100 -7.05 10.58 8.62
C PRO A 100 -7.72 9.61 7.64
N TYR A 101 -7.00 8.59 7.16
CA TYR A 101 -7.58 7.56 6.29
C TYR A 101 -8.74 6.82 6.97
N TYR A 102 -8.54 6.33 8.20
CA TYR A 102 -9.59 5.63 8.93
C TYR A 102 -10.76 6.54 9.31
N GLN A 103 -10.51 7.81 9.59
CA GLN A 103 -11.57 8.79 9.80
C GLN A 103 -12.44 8.98 8.55
N ILE A 104 -11.83 9.07 7.37
CA ILE A 104 -12.56 9.12 6.09
C ILE A 104 -13.40 7.86 5.89
N CYS A 105 -12.82 6.67 6.14
CA CYS A 105 -13.55 5.41 6.04
C CYS A 105 -14.78 5.40 6.96
N ILE A 106 -14.64 5.85 8.20
CA ILE A 106 -15.76 5.94 9.15
C ILE A 106 -16.84 6.89 8.62
N THR A 107 -16.46 8.09 8.17
CA THR A 107 -17.41 9.04 7.58
C THR A 107 -18.15 8.46 6.38
N TYR A 108 -17.46 7.71 5.52
CA TYR A 108 -18.08 7.05 4.37
C TYR A 108 -18.96 5.86 4.74
N PHE A 109 -18.63 5.14 5.82
CA PHE A 109 -19.51 4.10 6.36
C PHE A 109 -20.81 4.68 6.93
N GLU A 110 -20.74 5.87 7.54
CA GLU A 110 -21.92 6.54 8.10
C GLU A 110 -22.81 7.16 7.01
N ASP A 111 -22.24 7.45 5.83
CA ASP A 111 -22.96 7.99 4.68
C ASP A 111 -23.41 6.89 3.71
N ASN A 112 -24.71 6.59 3.71
CA ASN A 112 -25.32 5.52 2.92
C ASN A 112 -25.61 5.89 1.44
N SER A 113 -25.12 7.03 0.94
CA SER A 113 -25.34 7.45 -0.46
C SER A 113 -24.63 6.59 -1.50
N GLU A 114 -23.55 5.89 -1.12
CA GLU A 114 -22.75 5.04 -2.00
C GLU A 114 -21.93 4.05 -1.13
N THR A 115 -21.44 2.96 -1.73
CA THR A 115 -20.55 2.00 -1.08
C THR A 115 -19.21 2.65 -0.67
N LEU A 116 -18.61 2.15 0.42
CA LEU A 116 -17.29 2.60 0.89
C LEU A 116 -16.25 2.56 -0.24
N LEU A 117 -16.18 1.45 -0.96
CA LEU A 117 -15.21 1.27 -2.04
C LEU A 117 -15.46 2.28 -3.16
N GLY A 118 -16.71 2.50 -3.56
CA GLY A 118 -17.07 3.51 -4.56
C GLY A 118 -16.60 4.92 -4.16
N LYS A 119 -16.74 5.29 -2.89
CA LYS A 119 -16.29 6.60 -2.38
C LYS A 119 -14.76 6.71 -2.27
N LEU A 120 -14.09 5.64 -1.84
CA LEU A 120 -12.63 5.61 -1.75
C LEU A 120 -11.95 5.64 -3.12
N THR A 121 -12.55 5.04 -4.15
CA THR A 121 -12.01 5.05 -5.52
C THR A 121 -12.35 6.33 -6.30
N SER A 122 -13.39 7.04 -5.88
CA SER A 122 -13.83 8.31 -6.50
C SER A 122 -13.25 9.55 -5.82
N SER A 123 -12.52 9.37 -4.73
CA SER A 123 -11.77 10.47 -4.09
C SER A 123 -10.58 10.83 -4.99
N PRO A 124 -10.44 12.11 -5.39
CA PRO A 124 -9.37 12.56 -6.29
C PRO A 124 -7.98 12.36 -5.72
#